data_AF-A0A7M2QSH0-F1
#
_entry.id   AF-A0A7M2QSH0-F1
#
_cell.length_a   1.000
_cell.length_b   1.000
_cell.length_c   1.000
_cell.angle_alpha   90.00
_cell.angle_beta   90.00
_cell.angle_gamma   90.00
#
_symmetry.space_group_name_H-M   'P 1'
#
loop_
_entity.id
_entity.type
_entity.pdbx_description
1 polymer ?
#
loop_
_entity_poly.entity_id
_entity_poly.type
_entity_poly.pdbx_seq_one_letter_code
_entity_poly.pdbx_strand_id
1 'polypeptide(L)'
;MTYSYERFLKGMALRTSDQVTLNDIGYETIELYKEEVDERFFTEEEFKALLKVCMVTAISYLTKINEDYLMVDVYDESNQHHVKTIWLKDGEIQLNSRQN
;
A
#
# COMPACT_ATOMS: atom_id res chain seq x y z
N MET A 1 7.84 -14.70 3.20
CA MET A 1 7.28 -13.37 3.48
C MET A 1 7.74 -12.45 2.38
N THR A 2 6.85 -11.76 1.67
CA THR A 2 7.22 -10.79 0.64
C THR A 2 7.17 -9.41 1.27
N TYR A 3 8.28 -8.67 1.21
CA TYR A 3 8.37 -7.33 1.77
C TYR A 3 7.51 -6.35 0.96
N SER A 4 7.05 -5.25 1.58
CA SER A 4 6.24 -4.24 0.89
C SER A 4 6.94 -3.69 -0.35
N TYR A 5 8.24 -3.40 -0.29
CA TYR A 5 8.97 -2.90 -1.45
C TYR A 5 9.00 -3.90 -2.62
N GLU A 6 9.08 -5.22 -2.34
CA GLU A 6 9.05 -6.24 -3.39
C GLU A 6 7.68 -6.28 -4.08
N ARG A 7 6.59 -6.16 -3.30
CA ARG A 7 5.23 -6.03 -3.83
C ARG A 7 5.08 -4.76 -4.66
N PHE A 8 5.63 -3.64 -4.18
CA PHE A 8 5.58 -2.37 -4.88
C PHE A 8 6.27 -2.46 -6.24
N LEU A 9 7.54 -2.89 -6.26
CA LEU A 9 8.33 -2.99 -7.50
C LEU A 9 7.68 -3.93 -8.52
N LYS A 10 7.14 -5.07 -8.07
CA LYS A 10 6.35 -5.97 -8.93
C LYS A 10 5.08 -5.29 -9.45
N GLY A 11 4.38 -4.56 -8.60
CA GLY A 11 3.19 -3.81 -8.98
C GLY A 11 3.48 -2.70 -9.99
N MET A 12 4.61 -2.01 -9.86
CA MET A 12 5.06 -0.95 -10.77
C MET A 12 5.48 -1.48 -12.13
N ALA A 13 6.14 -2.64 -12.18
CA ALA A 13 6.49 -3.31 -13.43
C ALA A 13 5.26 -3.70 -14.27
N LEU A 14 4.08 -3.84 -13.64
CA LEU A 14 2.81 -4.11 -14.32
C LEU A 14 2.04 -2.83 -14.71
N ARG A 15 2.37 -1.68 -14.10
CA ARG A 15 1.64 -0.42 -14.24
C ARG A 15 2.36 0.60 -15.11
N THR A 16 3.67 0.45 -15.26
CA THR A 16 4.53 1.41 -15.94
C THR A 16 5.58 0.68 -16.77
N SER A 17 6.12 1.38 -17.77
CA SER A 17 7.31 0.94 -18.52
C SER A 17 8.62 1.34 -17.84
N ASP A 18 8.55 2.03 -16.70
CA ASP A 18 9.73 2.51 -15.98
C ASP A 18 10.43 1.33 -15.30
N GLN A 19 11.75 1.33 -15.35
CA GLN A 19 12.56 0.43 -14.54
C GLN A 19 12.73 1.02 -13.14
N VAL A 20 11.70 0.86 -12.31
CA VAL A 20 11.71 1.35 -10.92
C VAL A 20 12.60 0.46 -10.07
N THR A 21 13.48 1.08 -9.27
CA THR A 21 14.37 0.41 -8.31
C THR A 21 14.11 0.91 -6.89
N LEU A 22 14.75 0.27 -5.90
CA LEU A 22 14.63 0.67 -4.50
C LEU A 22 15.09 2.12 -4.25
N ASN A 23 16.03 2.63 -5.04
CA ASN A 23 16.54 4.01 -4.89
C ASN A 23 15.58 5.07 -5.43
N ASP A 24 14.57 4.65 -6.20
CA ASP A 24 13.62 5.56 -6.86
C ASP A 24 12.37 5.80 -6.01
N ILE A 25 12.19 5.04 -4.93
CA ILE A 25 10.94 5.02 -4.15
C ILE A 25 11.10 5.68 -2.78
N GLY A 26 10.08 6.40 -2.34
CA GLY A 26 9.92 6.82 -0.96
C GLY A 26 9.34 5.67 -0.15
N TYR A 27 9.83 5.45 1.08
CA TYR A 27 9.27 4.44 1.98
C TYR A 27 9.15 4.99 3.40
N GLU A 28 8.02 4.70 4.04
CA GLU A 28 7.78 5.04 5.43
C GLU A 28 6.95 3.93 6.08
N THR A 29 7.29 3.59 7.32
CA THR A 29 6.50 2.67 8.14
C THR A 29 6.14 3.38 9.44
N ILE A 30 4.84 3.42 9.74
CA ILE A 30 4.28 4.05 10.94
C ILE A 30 3.37 3.09 11.69
N GLU A 31 3.33 3.21 13.00
CA GLU A 31 2.31 2.58 13.85
C GLU A 31 1.10 3.52 13.92
N LEU A 32 -0.10 2.99 13.67
CA LEU A 32 -1.35 3.74 13.78
C LEU A 32 -2.36 3.00 14.64
N TYR A 33 -3.13 3.75 15.42
CA TYR A 33 -4.36 3.25 15.99
C TYR A 33 -5.42 3.07 14.90
N LYS A 34 -6.30 2.10 15.07
CA LYS A 34 -7.43 1.84 14.16
C LYS A 34 -8.24 3.09 13.81
N GLU A 35 -8.40 3.98 14.78
CA GLU A 35 -9.17 5.24 14.65
C GLU A 35 -8.47 6.29 13.78
N GLU A 36 -7.16 6.17 13.58
CA GLU A 36 -6.35 7.06 12.74
C GLU A 36 -6.28 6.57 11.28
N VAL A 37 -6.68 5.32 11.04
CA VAL A 37 -6.75 4.72 9.71
C VAL A 37 -8.03 5.19 9.02
N ASP A 38 -7.90 5.69 7.79
CA ASP A 38 -9.06 6.14 7.01
C ASP A 38 -9.93 4.94 6.57
N GLU A 39 -11.12 4.86 7.17
CA GLU A 39 -12.08 3.77 6.96
C GLU A 39 -12.51 3.62 5.49
N ARG A 40 -12.41 4.68 4.67
CA ARG A 40 -12.82 4.67 3.26
C ARG A 40 -11.99 3.70 2.42
N PHE A 41 -10.81 3.30 2.89
CA PHE A 41 -9.99 2.30 2.22
C PHE A 41 -10.39 0.85 2.51
N PHE A 42 -11.41 0.62 3.33
CA PHE A 42 -11.82 -0.70 3.81
C PHE A 42 -13.31 -0.94 3.54
N THR A 43 -13.68 -2.21 3.36
CA THR A 43 -15.07 -2.60 3.56
C THR A 43 -15.40 -2.55 5.05
N GLU A 44 -16.69 -2.52 5.38
CA GLU A 44 -17.13 -2.52 6.78
C GLU A 44 -16.59 -3.74 7.55
N GLU A 45 -16.57 -4.92 6.91
CA GLU A 45 -16.05 -6.16 7.51
C GLU A 45 -14.54 -6.12 7.71
N GLU A 46 -13.79 -5.63 6.72
CA GLU A 46 -12.34 -5.45 6.83
C GLU A 46 -11.99 -4.46 7.94
N PHE A 47 -12.69 -3.32 7.99
CA PHE A 47 -12.46 -2.30 9.01
C PHE A 47 -12.80 -2.83 10.40
N LYS A 48 -13.91 -3.56 10.57
CA LYS A 48 -14.25 -4.22 11.83
C LYS A 48 -13.18 -5.21 12.27
N ALA A 49 -12.58 -5.96 11.34
CA ALA A 49 -11.53 -6.93 11.60
C ALA A 49 -10.15 -6.31 11.90
N LEU A 50 -9.92 -5.02 11.60
CA LEU A 50 -8.68 -4.34 11.96
C LEU A 50 -8.45 -4.39 13.48
N LEU A 51 -7.21 -4.73 13.84
CA LEU A 51 -6.71 -4.68 15.20
C LEU A 51 -6.70 -3.25 15.74
N LYS A 52 -6.60 -3.09 17.06
CA LYS A 52 -6.58 -1.78 17.71
C LYS A 52 -5.39 -0.92 17.26
N VAL A 53 -4.26 -1.57 17.00
CA VAL A 53 -3.02 -0.98 16.50
C VAL A 53 -2.61 -1.76 15.25
N CYS A 54 -2.14 -1.05 14.23
CA CYS A 54 -1.69 -1.61 12.96
C CYS A 54 -0.37 -0.97 12.56
N MET A 55 0.50 -1.75 11.92
CA MET A 55 1.68 -1.20 11.24
C MET A 55 1.31 -0.89 9.80
N VAL A 56 1.55 0.35 9.37
CA VAL A 56 1.24 0.83 8.03
C VAL A 56 2.54 1.18 7.32
N THR A 57 2.78 0.55 6.18
CA THR A 57 3.92 0.84 5.31
C THR A 57 3.44 1.51 4.04
N ALA A 58 3.81 2.77 3.85
CA ALA A 58 3.56 3.55 2.66
C ALA A 58 4.80 3.54 1.76
N ILE A 59 4.59 3.29 0.46
CA ILE A 59 5.64 3.34 -0.56
C ILE A 59 5.14 4.18 -1.73
N SER A 60 5.89 5.22 -2.08
CA SER A 60 5.52 6.17 -3.14
C SER A 60 6.54 6.22 -4.27
N TYR A 61 6.06 6.55 -5.48
CA TYR A 61 6.87 6.79 -6.66
C TYR A 61 6.19 7.83 -7.56
N LEU A 62 6.93 8.86 -7.93
CA LEU A 62 6.51 9.85 -8.93
C LEU A 62 7.17 9.50 -10.28
N THR A 63 6.36 9.20 -11.29
CA THR A 63 6.88 8.87 -12.62
C THR A 63 7.48 10.11 -13.30
N LYS A 64 8.25 9.88 -14.37
CA LYS A 64 8.79 10.96 -15.21
C LYS A 64 7.72 11.80 -15.92
N ILE A 65 6.50 11.28 -16.04
CA ILE A 65 5.35 11.97 -16.64
C ILE A 65 4.43 12.60 -15.58
N ASN A 66 4.91 12.73 -14.33
CA ASN A 66 4.20 13.32 -13.19
C ASN A 66 2.93 12.56 -12.78
N GLU A 67 2.92 11.24 -12.95
CA GLU A 67 1.90 10.39 -12.32
C GLU A 67 2.42 9.93 -10.95
N ASP A 68 1.62 10.11 -9.91
CA ASP A 68 1.94 9.68 -8.55
C ASP A 68 1.38 8.28 -8.28
N TYR A 69 2.22 7.39 -7.76
CA TYR A 69 1.82 6.06 -7.34
C TYR A 69 2.13 5.88 -5.86
N LEU A 70 1.12 5.47 -5.10
CA LEU A 70 1.24 5.15 -3.69
C LEU A 70 0.70 3.76 -3.43
N MET A 71 1.46 2.93 -2.73
CA MET A 71 1.00 1.67 -2.17
C MET A 71 1.07 1.74 -0.67
N VAL A 72 -0.01 1.35 -0.02
CA VAL A 72 -0.09 1.25 1.44
C VAL A 72 -0.35 -0.21 1.80
N ASP A 73 0.62 -0.84 2.46
CA ASP A 73 0.42 -2.12 3.10
C ASP A 73 0.08 -1.92 4.58
N VAL A 74 -0.97 -2.60 5.02
CA VAL A 74 -1.40 -2.64 6.42
C VAL A 74 -1.07 -4.03 6.96
N TYR A 75 -0.47 -4.05 8.14
CA TYR A 75 -0.10 -5.24 8.88
C TYR A 75 -0.69 -5.22 10.28
N ASP A 76 -0.66 -6.39 10.93
CA ASP A 76 -0.90 -6.45 12.37
C ASP A 76 0.13 -5.65 13.19
N GLU A 77 -0.16 -5.45 14.48
CA GLU A 77 0.72 -4.73 15.43
C GLU A 77 2.14 -5.30 15.51
N SER A 78 2.33 -6.58 15.19
CA SER A 78 3.62 -7.25 15.25
C SER A 78 4.39 -7.23 13.92
N ASN A 79 3.81 -6.61 12.88
CA ASN A 79 4.29 -6.64 11.50
C ASN A 79 4.50 -8.07 10.94
N GLN A 80 3.76 -9.05 11.46
CA GLN A 80 3.91 -10.47 11.08
C GLN A 80 2.91 -10.89 10.01
N HIS A 81 1.67 -10.39 10.10
CA HIS A 81 0.61 -10.72 9.14
C HIS A 81 0.22 -9.50 8.32
N HIS A 82 0.32 -9.66 7.00
CA HIS A 82 -0.22 -8.71 6.04
C HIS A 82 -1.75 -8.77 6.08
N VAL A 83 -2.38 -7.61 6.28
CA VAL A 83 -3.83 -7.47 6.35
C VAL A 83 -4.38 -7.01 5.01
N LYS A 84 -3.81 -5.94 4.43
CA LYS A 84 -4.34 -5.34 3.20
C LYS A 84 -3.26 -4.60 2.42
N THR A 85 -3.40 -4.58 1.09
CA THR A 85 -2.68 -3.66 0.20
C THR A 85 -3.69 -2.71 -0.43
N ILE A 86 -3.45 -1.42 -0.32
CA ILE A 86 -4.19 -0.35 -0.98
C ILE A 86 -3.27 0.25 -2.04
N TRP A 87 -3.78 0.47 -3.24
CA TRP A 87 -3.08 1.17 -4.30
C TRP A 87 -3.79 2.48 -4.60
N LEU A 88 -3.02 3.55 -4.79
CA LEU A 88 -3.51 4.83 -5.25
C LEU A 88 -2.68 5.25 -6.48
N LYS A 89 -3.35 5.90 -7.41
CA LYS A 89 -2.74 6.62 -8.53
C LYS A 89 -3.31 8.03 -8.54
N ASP A 90 -2.45 9.04 -8.49
CA ASP A 90 -2.83 10.45 -8.46
C ASP A 90 -3.87 10.76 -7.35
N GLY A 91 -3.70 10.14 -6.19
CA GLY A 91 -4.61 10.25 -5.04
C GLY A 91 -5.89 9.41 -5.11
N GLU A 92 -6.15 8.73 -6.23
CA GLU A 92 -7.36 7.94 -6.46
C GLU A 92 -7.11 6.44 -6.25
N ILE A 93 -8.00 5.79 -5.49
CA ILE A 93 -7.90 4.35 -5.18
C ILE A 93 -7.97 3.55 -6.48
N GLN A 94 -6.94 2.73 -6.69
CA GLN A 94 -6.90 1.73 -7.74
C GLN A 94 -7.50 0.44 -7.18
N LEU A 95 -8.79 0.24 -7.40
CA LEU A 95 -9.44 -1.02 -7.07
C LEU A 95 -8.74 -2.13 -7.85
N ASN A 96 -8.16 -3.10 -7.13
CA ASN A 96 -7.64 -4.29 -7.78
C ASN A 96 -8.82 -4.99 -8.48
N SER A 97 -8.86 -4.94 -9.81
CA SER A 97 -9.67 -5.81 -10.63
C SER A 97 -9.20 -7.26 -10.39
N ARG A 98 -9.65 -7.90 -9.31
CA ARG A 98 -9.54 -9.35 -9.19
C ARG A 98 -10.65 -9.95 -10.04
N GLN A 99 -10.28 -10.56 -11.17
CA GLN A 99 -10.63 -11.94 -11.54
C GLN A 99 -10.20 -12.22 -12.99
N ASN A 100 -9.13 -13.01 -13.14
CA ASN A 100 -9.15 -14.19 -13.99
C ASN A 100 -8.77 -15.37 -13.10
#